data_AF-A0A2Z6MCV1-F1
#
_entry.id   AF-A0A2Z6MCV1-F1
#
_cell.length_a   1.000
_cell.length_b   1.000
_cell.length_c   1.000
_cell.angle_alpha   90.00
_cell.angle_beta   90.00
_cell.angle_gamma   90.00
#
_symmetry.space_group_name_H-M   'P 1'
#
loop_
_entity.id
_entity.type
_entity.pdbx_description
1 polymer ?
#
loop_
_entity_poly.entity_id
_entity_poly.type
_entity_poly.pdbx_seq_one_letter_code
_entity_poly.pdbx_strand_id
1 'polypeptide(L)'
;MATRQMEVIQKKLATLNYSRANAPAQSLLFAGMERYALLEWLFFQLLGDKSPFSQQNIQRDTLDGDEETALIQHLAKIAKFLGITITVDTEAIQGHGSYEERTEMLRHIVDLVEATIYTDNPEWSIDEQVAKDIQLIDSIAEKQAQIFSEEYKLFPADFQIQSIYPFAYLRTGLAWFMSDVTMSERPDISELESKLSEQSKILLNLHKKVDDLASKHAYNPDEEYAEVESQLRAHLQSFLQTAKTFNLIYTKELHA
;
A
#
# COMPACT_ATOMS: atom_id res chain seq x y z
N MET A 1 -27.82 -2.05 23.03
CA MET A 1 -26.92 -2.77 22.09
C MET A 1 -25.63 -1.99 21.86
N ALA A 2 -25.70 -0.66 21.71
CA ALA A 2 -24.52 0.19 21.51
C ALA A 2 -23.49 0.16 22.67
N THR A 3 -23.92 0.04 23.94
CA THR A 3 -22.98 -0.09 25.08
C THR A 3 -22.06 -1.31 24.96
N ARG A 4 -22.58 -2.44 24.48
CA ARG A 4 -21.78 -3.66 24.24
C ARG A 4 -20.80 -3.48 23.08
N GLN A 5 -21.17 -2.71 22.05
CA GLN A 5 -20.26 -2.40 20.95
C GLN A 5 -19.08 -1.58 21.46
N MET A 6 -19.32 -0.62 22.35
CA MET A 6 -18.26 0.21 22.90
C MET A 6 -17.30 -0.58 23.79
N GLU A 7 -17.80 -1.56 24.56
CA GLU A 7 -16.95 -2.50 25.31
C GLU A 7 -16.02 -3.31 24.36
N VAL A 8 -16.53 -3.74 23.21
CA VAL A 8 -15.72 -4.43 22.18
C VAL A 8 -14.65 -3.49 21.62
N ILE A 9 -15.01 -2.25 21.29
CA ILE A 9 -14.05 -1.25 20.79
C ILE A 9 -12.95 -1.00 21.84
N GLN A 10 -13.30 -0.81 23.11
CA GLN A 10 -12.31 -0.60 24.17
C GLN A 10 -11.39 -1.81 24.36
N LYS A 11 -11.92 -3.02 24.26
CA LYS A 11 -11.11 -4.24 24.30
C LYS A 11 -10.12 -4.28 23.13
N LYS A 12 -10.57 -3.96 21.92
CA LYS A 12 -9.69 -3.85 20.73
C LYS A 12 -8.62 -2.78 20.91
N LEU A 13 -8.99 -1.58 21.38
CA LEU A 13 -8.04 -0.51 21.68
C LEU A 13 -6.96 -0.96 22.68
N ALA A 14 -7.33 -1.75 23.69
CA ALA A 14 -6.37 -2.32 24.63
C ALA A 14 -5.42 -3.33 23.95
N THR A 15 -5.94 -4.20 23.07
CA THR A 15 -5.13 -5.13 22.27
C THR A 15 -4.16 -4.40 21.33
N LEU A 16 -4.60 -3.28 20.75
CA LEU A 16 -3.77 -2.43 19.89
C LEU A 16 -2.81 -1.52 20.69
N ASN A 17 -2.71 -1.70 22.01
CA ASN A 17 -1.85 -0.96 22.93
C ASN A 17 -2.13 0.56 23.00
N TYR A 18 -3.39 0.97 22.81
CA TYR A 18 -3.78 2.35 23.09
C TYR A 18 -3.77 2.64 24.60
N SER A 19 -2.92 3.58 25.03
CA SER A 19 -2.66 3.84 26.45
C SER A 19 -3.87 4.30 27.27
N ARG A 20 -4.90 4.86 26.62
CA ARG A 20 -6.14 5.34 27.25
C ARG A 20 -7.36 4.51 26.88
N ALA A 21 -7.18 3.25 26.51
CA ALA A 21 -8.27 2.35 26.12
C ALA A 21 -9.35 2.16 27.21
N ASN A 22 -9.00 2.36 28.48
CA ASN A 22 -9.90 2.26 29.63
C ASN A 22 -10.65 3.55 29.98
N ALA A 23 -10.49 4.63 29.19
CA ALA A 23 -11.22 5.88 29.42
C ALA A 23 -12.73 5.67 29.29
N PRO A 24 -13.58 6.48 29.99
CA PRO A 24 -15.03 6.35 29.89
C PRO A 24 -15.51 6.45 28.44
N ALA A 25 -16.48 5.62 28.06
CA ALA A 25 -17.05 5.60 26.71
C ALA A 25 -17.51 7.00 26.26
N GLN A 26 -18.10 7.79 27.16
CA GLN A 26 -18.51 9.17 26.82
C GLN A 26 -17.31 10.04 26.41
N SER A 27 -16.17 9.92 27.08
CA SER A 27 -14.98 10.73 26.78
C SER A 27 -14.38 10.42 25.41
N LEU A 28 -14.52 9.18 24.93
CA LEU A 28 -14.02 8.75 23.62
C LEU A 28 -14.98 9.12 22.47
N LEU A 29 -16.29 9.17 22.77
CA LEU A 29 -17.33 9.38 21.76
C LEU A 29 -17.68 10.84 21.55
N PHE A 30 -17.73 11.64 22.62
CA PHE A 30 -18.16 13.03 22.55
C PHE A 30 -16.98 13.97 22.32
N ALA A 31 -17.27 15.18 21.81
CA ALA A 31 -16.29 16.23 21.63
C ALA A 31 -15.47 16.47 22.91
N GLY A 32 -14.15 16.50 22.77
CA GLY A 32 -13.25 16.71 23.90
C GLY A 32 -11.85 16.16 23.67
N MET A 33 -10.94 16.50 24.58
CA MET A 33 -9.52 16.18 24.47
C MET A 33 -9.24 14.68 24.32
N GLU A 34 -10.02 13.82 24.99
CA GLU A 34 -9.84 12.36 24.90
C GLU A 34 -10.20 11.81 23.53
N ARG A 35 -11.31 12.27 22.93
CA ARG A 35 -11.68 11.91 21.55
C ARG A 35 -10.62 12.35 20.57
N TYR A 36 -10.15 13.59 20.67
CA TYR A 36 -9.13 14.09 19.75
C TYR A 36 -7.80 13.36 19.91
N ALA A 37 -7.37 13.06 21.13
CA ALA A 37 -6.18 12.24 21.38
C ALA A 37 -6.32 10.81 20.83
N LEU A 38 -7.52 10.23 20.90
CA LEU A 38 -7.82 8.93 20.30
C LEU A 38 -7.76 9.00 18.77
N LEU A 39 -8.41 9.98 18.16
CA LEU A 39 -8.38 10.15 16.69
C LEU A 39 -6.96 10.44 16.20
N GLU A 40 -6.21 11.29 16.90
CA GLU A 40 -4.79 11.55 16.62
C GLU A 40 -4.00 10.24 16.56
N TRP A 41 -4.13 9.41 17.59
CA TRP A 41 -3.45 8.12 17.65
C TRP A 41 -3.91 7.17 16.55
N LEU A 42 -5.22 7.04 16.32
CA LEU A 42 -5.77 6.14 15.30
C LEU A 42 -5.36 6.54 13.88
N PHE A 43 -5.48 7.82 13.52
CA PHE A 43 -5.06 8.31 12.21
C PHE A 43 -3.54 8.26 12.05
N PHE A 44 -2.77 8.40 13.13
CA PHE A 44 -1.34 8.14 13.10
C PHE A 44 -1.01 6.68 12.78
N GLN A 45 -1.73 5.72 13.37
CA GLN A 45 -1.54 4.30 13.03
C GLN A 45 -1.87 4.02 11.56
N LEU A 46 -2.92 4.65 11.01
CA LEU A 46 -3.32 4.44 9.60
C LEU A 46 -2.40 5.13 8.59
N LEU A 47 -1.87 6.31 8.89
CA LEU A 47 -1.23 7.19 7.92
C LEU A 47 0.25 7.48 8.21
N GLY A 48 0.77 7.09 9.38
CA GLY A 48 2.12 7.41 9.83
C GLY A 48 2.42 8.90 9.77
N ASP A 49 3.58 9.26 9.23
CA ASP A 49 4.01 10.67 9.05
C ASP A 49 3.12 11.49 8.09
N LYS A 50 2.23 10.84 7.34
CA LYS A 50 1.23 11.50 6.49
C LYS A 50 -0.05 11.84 7.25
N SER A 51 -0.14 11.45 8.52
CA SER A 51 -1.25 11.83 9.38
C SER A 51 -1.35 13.36 9.45
N PRO A 52 -2.57 13.92 9.37
CA PRO A 52 -2.78 15.36 9.53
C PRO A 52 -2.39 15.87 10.92
N PHE A 53 -2.09 14.97 11.85
CA PHE A 53 -1.58 15.27 13.20
C PHE A 53 -0.03 15.27 13.31
N SER A 54 0.71 14.71 12.34
CA SER A 54 2.17 14.49 12.44
C SER A 54 3.04 15.64 11.95
N GLN A 55 2.49 16.55 11.15
CA GLN A 55 3.24 17.70 10.66
C GLN A 55 3.42 18.72 11.78
N GLN A 56 4.55 19.43 11.77
CA GLN A 56 5.08 20.38 12.76
C GLN A 56 4.19 21.61 13.06
N ASN A 57 2.87 21.48 13.11
CA ASN A 57 1.92 22.58 13.08
C ASN A 57 0.95 22.65 14.28
N ILE A 58 1.10 21.80 15.29
CA ILE A 58 0.20 21.84 16.45
C ILE A 58 1.01 22.18 17.70
N GLN A 59 1.50 23.42 17.74
CA GLN A 59 1.59 24.10 19.03
C GLN A 59 0.14 24.37 19.44
N ARG A 60 -0.44 23.37 20.11
CA ARG A 60 -1.87 23.15 20.43
C ARG A 60 -2.55 24.31 21.17
N ASP A 61 -1.79 25.35 21.50
CA ASP A 61 -2.15 26.55 22.25
C ASP A 61 -2.33 27.79 21.34
N THR A 62 -2.15 27.65 20.02
CA THR A 62 -2.09 28.78 19.06
C THR A 62 -2.76 28.49 17.71
N LEU A 63 -3.59 27.44 17.60
CA LEU A 63 -4.38 27.25 16.38
C LEU A 63 -5.48 28.31 16.34
N ASP A 64 -5.49 29.15 15.30
CA ASP A 64 -6.64 30.01 15.01
C ASP A 64 -7.85 29.13 14.63
N GLY A 65 -9.07 29.61 14.86
CA GLY A 65 -10.30 28.85 14.59
C GLY A 65 -10.43 28.40 13.13
N ASP A 66 -9.83 29.16 12.21
CA ASP A 66 -9.79 28.83 10.78
C ASP A 66 -8.88 27.63 10.48
N GLU A 67 -7.76 27.48 11.18
CA GLU A 67 -6.84 26.34 11.04
C GLU A 67 -7.45 25.05 11.61
N GLU A 68 -8.17 25.15 12.73
CA GLU A 68 -8.91 24.02 13.32
C GLU A 68 -10.00 23.54 12.37
N THR A 69 -10.73 24.48 11.77
CA THR A 69 -11.77 24.19 10.78
C THR A 69 -11.18 23.50 9.54
N ALA A 70 -10.03 23.97 9.05
CA ALA A 70 -9.33 23.36 7.92
C ALA A 70 -8.84 21.93 8.24
N LEU A 71 -8.32 21.70 9.45
CA LEU A 71 -7.90 20.38 9.93
C LEU A 71 -9.08 19.41 9.99
N ILE A 72 -10.20 19.84 10.59
CA ILE A 72 -11.42 19.03 10.70
C ILE A 72 -11.96 18.69 9.31
N GLN A 73 -11.97 19.65 8.40
CA GLN A 73 -12.40 19.42 7.01
C GLN A 73 -11.48 18.46 6.27
N HIS A 74 -10.17 18.51 6.53
CA HIS A 74 -9.20 17.57 5.98
C HIS A 74 -9.43 16.15 6.52
N LEU A 75 -9.62 16.00 7.83
CA LEU A 75 -9.96 14.74 8.48
C LEU A 75 -11.25 14.13 7.91
N ALA A 76 -12.29 14.94 7.69
CA ALA A 76 -13.54 14.48 7.10
C ALA A 76 -13.36 13.97 5.67
N LYS A 77 -12.47 14.57 4.88
CA LYS A 77 -12.12 14.08 3.53
C LYS A 77 -11.39 12.75 3.58
N ILE A 78 -10.44 12.59 4.49
CA ILE A 78 -9.74 11.32 4.72
C ILE A 78 -10.72 10.25 5.18
N ALA A 79 -11.58 10.55 6.15
CA ALA A 79 -12.58 9.61 6.67
C ALA A 79 -13.50 9.09 5.57
N LYS A 80 -13.96 9.98 4.67
CA LYS A 80 -14.71 9.58 3.48
C LYS A 80 -13.87 8.68 2.57
N PHE A 81 -12.64 9.06 2.28
CA PHE A 81 -11.76 8.30 1.38
C PHE A 81 -11.50 6.88 1.90
N LEU A 82 -11.32 6.72 3.21
CA LEU A 82 -11.13 5.43 3.87
C LEU A 82 -12.44 4.65 4.08
N GLY A 83 -13.59 5.19 3.66
CA GLY A 83 -14.89 4.54 3.84
C GLY A 83 -15.38 4.49 5.29
N ILE A 84 -14.81 5.30 6.19
CA ILE A 84 -15.27 5.44 7.58
C ILE A 84 -16.62 6.18 7.62
N THR A 85 -16.78 7.17 6.75
CA THR A 85 -18.03 7.91 6.53
C THR A 85 -18.43 7.84 5.06
N ILE A 86 -19.73 7.92 4.77
CA ILE A 86 -20.26 7.90 3.40
C ILE A 86 -19.99 9.24 2.69
N THR A 87 -20.00 10.34 3.44
CA THR A 87 -19.80 11.71 2.96
C THR A 87 -18.66 12.41 3.71
N VAL A 88 -18.26 13.58 3.22
CA VAL A 88 -17.34 14.46 3.96
C VAL A 88 -18.15 15.09 5.10
N ASP A 89 -18.04 14.53 6.29
CA ASP A 89 -18.85 14.90 7.46
C ASP A 89 -17.95 15.41 8.59
N THR A 90 -17.91 16.73 8.77
CA THR A 90 -17.13 17.40 9.83
C THR A 90 -17.74 17.22 11.21
N GLU A 91 -19.07 17.12 11.26
CA GLU A 91 -19.84 16.93 12.50
C GLU A 91 -19.54 15.57 13.12
N ALA A 92 -19.43 14.54 12.29
CA ALA A 92 -19.00 13.21 12.71
C ALA A 92 -17.58 13.23 13.31
N ILE A 93 -16.62 13.94 12.69
CA ILE A 93 -15.26 14.09 13.24
C ILE A 93 -15.30 14.74 14.62
N GLN A 94 -16.04 15.85 14.76
CA GLN A 94 -16.17 16.60 16.01
C GLN A 94 -16.94 15.83 17.10
N GLY A 95 -17.62 14.73 16.77
CA GLY A 95 -18.36 13.93 17.74
C GLY A 95 -19.80 14.43 17.94
N HIS A 96 -20.41 15.02 16.92
CA HIS A 96 -21.85 15.23 16.83
C HIS A 96 -22.57 13.97 16.31
N GLY A 97 -23.91 14.00 16.25
CA GLY A 97 -24.74 12.84 15.89
C GLY A 97 -25.33 12.07 17.08
N SER A 98 -25.84 10.87 16.82
CA SER A 98 -26.35 9.92 17.81
C SER A 98 -25.22 9.13 18.50
N TYR A 99 -25.53 8.42 19.57
CA TYR A 99 -24.53 7.59 20.25
C TYR A 99 -24.08 6.45 19.32
N GLU A 100 -25.02 5.88 18.58
CA GLU A 100 -24.83 4.81 17.60
C GLU A 100 -23.90 5.26 16.47
N GLU A 101 -24.17 6.40 15.83
CA GLU A 101 -23.34 6.92 14.73
C GLU A 101 -21.89 7.17 15.16
N ARG A 102 -21.68 7.77 16.34
CA ARG A 102 -20.32 7.97 16.89
C ARG A 102 -19.61 6.65 17.15
N THR A 103 -20.35 5.68 17.69
CA THR A 103 -19.84 4.35 18.04
C THR A 103 -19.46 3.58 16.79
N GLU A 104 -20.30 3.62 15.75
CA GLU A 104 -20.04 2.99 14.47
C GLU A 104 -18.85 3.61 13.75
N MET A 105 -18.78 4.94 13.68
CA MET A 105 -17.64 5.64 13.11
C MET A 105 -16.34 5.21 13.81
N LEU A 106 -16.31 5.22 15.15
CA LEU A 106 -15.14 4.83 15.90
C LEU A 106 -14.79 3.35 15.70
N ARG A 107 -15.80 2.47 15.65
CA ARG A 107 -15.62 1.05 15.33
C ARG A 107 -14.94 0.88 13.98
N HIS A 108 -15.41 1.57 12.94
CA HIS A 108 -14.82 1.48 11.61
C HIS A 108 -13.34 1.87 11.57
N ILE A 109 -12.96 2.93 12.29
CA ILE A 109 -11.55 3.36 12.36
C ILE A 109 -10.71 2.31 13.09
N VAL A 110 -11.20 1.79 14.22
CA VAL A 110 -10.48 0.78 15.00
C VAL A 110 -10.35 -0.53 14.24
N ASP A 111 -11.40 -0.97 13.55
CA ASP A 111 -11.38 -2.16 12.70
C ASP A 111 -10.36 -2.00 11.55
N LEU A 112 -10.27 -0.80 10.94
CA LEU A 112 -9.25 -0.50 9.93
C LEU A 112 -7.83 -0.56 10.50
N VAL A 113 -7.59 0.06 11.67
CA VAL A 113 -6.27 0.01 12.34
C VAL A 113 -5.90 -1.42 12.70
N GLU A 114 -6.83 -2.19 13.25
CA GLU A 114 -6.62 -3.61 13.56
C GLU A 114 -6.25 -4.40 12.30
N ALA A 115 -6.96 -4.20 11.19
CA ALA A 115 -6.64 -4.85 9.92
C ALA A 115 -5.26 -4.45 9.37
N THR A 116 -4.79 -3.22 9.61
CA THR A 116 -3.43 -2.80 9.20
C THR A 116 -2.31 -3.42 10.04
N ILE A 117 -2.61 -3.85 11.27
CA ILE A 117 -1.62 -4.43 12.20
C ILE A 117 -1.64 -5.96 12.12
N TYR A 118 -2.82 -6.54 11.94
CA TYR A 118 -3.06 -7.97 11.83
C TYR A 118 -3.61 -8.28 10.44
N THR A 119 -2.79 -8.04 9.40
CA THR A 119 -3.14 -8.36 8.01
C THR A 119 -3.26 -9.87 7.79
N ASP A 120 -2.56 -10.65 8.61
CA ASP A 120 -2.60 -12.11 8.57
C ASP A 120 -3.60 -12.59 9.62
N ASN A 121 -4.58 -13.39 9.21
CA ASN A 121 -5.47 -14.04 10.16
C ASN A 121 -4.64 -15.09 10.93
N PRO A 122 -4.45 -14.96 12.25
CA PRO A 122 -3.60 -15.88 13.01
C PRO A 122 -4.15 -17.31 13.05
N GLU A 123 -5.42 -17.51 12.68
CA GLU A 123 -6.04 -18.83 12.54
C GLU A 123 -5.77 -19.48 11.17
N TRP A 124 -5.35 -18.70 10.17
CA TRP A 124 -5.06 -19.21 8.82
C TRP A 124 -3.59 -19.57 8.70
N SER A 125 -3.33 -20.72 8.08
CA SER A 125 -1.99 -21.05 7.62
C SER A 125 -1.52 -20.07 6.53
N ILE A 126 -0.20 -19.96 6.32
CA ILE A 126 0.39 -19.13 5.26
C ILE A 126 -0.23 -19.47 3.89
N ASP A 127 -0.45 -20.76 3.63
CA ASP A 127 -1.05 -21.22 2.37
C ASP A 127 -2.52 -20.78 2.21
N GLU A 128 -3.29 -20.77 3.31
CA GLU A 128 -4.69 -20.30 3.30
C GLU A 128 -4.78 -18.78 3.12
N GLN A 129 -3.90 -18.02 3.79
CA GLN A 129 -3.81 -16.58 3.61
C GLN A 129 -3.47 -16.23 2.15
N VAL A 130 -2.44 -16.86 1.58
CA VAL A 130 -2.04 -16.68 0.18
C VAL A 130 -3.17 -17.03 -0.78
N ALA A 131 -3.90 -18.14 -0.53
CA ALA A 131 -5.03 -18.52 -1.37
C ALA A 131 -6.18 -17.49 -1.31
N LYS A 132 -6.44 -16.91 -0.14
CA LYS A 132 -7.45 -15.85 0.05
C LYS A 132 -7.04 -14.54 -0.61
N ASP A 133 -5.78 -14.17 -0.52
CA ASP A 133 -5.25 -12.97 -1.15
C ASP A 133 -5.28 -13.08 -2.68
N ILE A 134 -4.93 -14.24 -3.24
CA ILE A 134 -5.08 -14.53 -4.67
C ILE A 134 -6.55 -14.42 -5.09
N GLN A 135 -7.47 -15.03 -4.33
CA GLN A 135 -8.91 -14.97 -4.62
C GLN A 135 -9.45 -13.53 -4.60
N LEU A 136 -8.96 -12.70 -3.69
CA LEU A 136 -9.30 -11.29 -3.61
C LEU A 136 -8.77 -10.52 -4.83
N ILE A 137 -7.51 -10.73 -5.21
CA ILE A 137 -6.90 -10.12 -6.40
C ILE A 137 -7.70 -10.48 -7.66
N ASP A 138 -8.07 -11.74 -7.82
CA ASP A 138 -8.89 -12.21 -8.95
C ASP A 138 -10.26 -11.53 -8.95
N SER A 139 -10.90 -11.41 -7.78
CA SER A 139 -12.19 -10.73 -7.63
C SER A 139 -12.10 -9.23 -7.97
N ILE A 140 -11.01 -8.57 -7.60
CA ILE A 140 -10.75 -7.16 -7.95
C ILE A 140 -10.56 -7.03 -9.46
N ALA A 141 -9.75 -7.90 -10.07
CA ALA A 141 -9.51 -7.90 -11.51
C ALA A 141 -10.80 -8.13 -12.31
N GLU A 142 -11.65 -9.06 -11.87
CA GLU A 142 -12.95 -9.31 -12.47
C GLU A 142 -13.88 -8.09 -12.34
N LYS A 143 -13.92 -7.45 -11.17
CA LYS A 143 -14.72 -6.23 -10.96
C LYS A 143 -14.21 -5.05 -11.80
N GLN A 144 -12.89 -4.90 -11.94
CA GLN A 144 -12.30 -3.92 -12.85
C GLN A 144 -12.70 -4.21 -14.30
N ALA A 145 -12.60 -5.46 -14.75
CA ALA A 145 -13.03 -5.86 -16.09
C ALA A 145 -14.53 -5.56 -16.32
N GLN A 146 -15.38 -5.78 -15.32
CA GLN A 146 -16.81 -5.43 -15.37
C GLN A 146 -17.02 -3.91 -15.48
N ILE A 147 -16.31 -3.10 -14.69
CA ILE A 147 -16.40 -1.62 -14.73
C ILE A 147 -15.99 -1.06 -16.10
N PHE A 148 -15.01 -1.69 -16.75
CA PHE A 148 -14.52 -1.31 -18.08
C PHE A 148 -15.17 -2.09 -19.22
N SER A 149 -16.16 -2.92 -18.93
CA SER A 149 -16.92 -3.64 -19.95
C SER A 149 -17.92 -2.69 -20.65
N GLU A 150 -18.19 -2.95 -21.92
CA GLU A 150 -19.14 -2.15 -22.73
C GLU A 150 -20.58 -2.17 -22.18
N GLU A 151 -20.90 -3.15 -21.32
CA GLU A 151 -22.20 -3.26 -20.64
C GLU A 151 -22.38 -2.25 -19.49
N TYR A 152 -21.29 -1.82 -18.83
CA TYR A 152 -21.30 -0.80 -17.79
C TYR A 152 -20.67 0.50 -18.30
N LYS A 153 -21.47 1.31 -19.01
CA LYS A 153 -21.08 2.65 -19.54
C LYS A 153 -20.89 3.71 -18.44
N LEU A 154 -20.02 3.44 -17.46
CA LEU A 154 -19.67 4.39 -16.39
C LEU A 154 -18.78 5.52 -16.90
N PHE A 155 -18.12 5.36 -18.06
CA PHE A 155 -17.30 6.38 -18.68
C PHE A 155 -17.73 6.63 -20.15
N PRO A 156 -17.76 7.89 -20.63
CA PRO A 156 -17.94 8.21 -22.05
C PRO A 156 -16.84 7.54 -22.88
N ALA A 157 -17.14 7.22 -24.15
CA ALA A 157 -16.20 6.59 -25.09
C ALA A 157 -14.87 7.37 -25.27
N ASP A 158 -14.84 8.63 -24.82
CA ASP A 158 -13.71 9.56 -24.94
C ASP A 158 -12.74 9.49 -23.73
N PHE A 159 -13.02 8.68 -22.71
CA PHE A 159 -12.17 8.53 -21.51
C PHE A 159 -11.01 7.54 -21.77
N GLN A 160 -9.85 8.05 -22.17
CA GLN A 160 -8.63 7.26 -22.32
C GLN A 160 -7.95 7.04 -20.96
N ILE A 161 -7.98 5.80 -20.47
CA ILE A 161 -7.25 5.40 -19.27
C ILE A 161 -5.79 5.18 -19.65
N GLN A 162 -4.90 6.10 -19.27
CA GLN A 162 -3.47 5.83 -19.21
C GLN A 162 -3.21 4.96 -17.98
N SER A 163 -3.32 3.65 -18.14
CA SER A 163 -2.97 2.68 -17.10
C SER A 163 -1.46 2.74 -16.86
N ILE A 164 -1.05 3.06 -15.63
CA ILE A 164 0.35 3.14 -15.20
C ILE A 164 0.96 1.74 -14.97
N TYR A 165 0.19 0.65 -15.12
CA TYR A 165 0.68 -0.73 -15.00
C TYR A 165 0.41 -1.56 -16.26
N PRO A 166 1.43 -1.99 -17.02
CA PRO A 166 1.21 -2.70 -18.27
C PRO A 166 0.99 -4.19 -18.04
N PHE A 167 -0.27 -4.61 -17.90
CA PHE A 167 -0.71 -5.98 -18.21
C PHE A 167 -1.68 -5.94 -19.40
N ALA A 168 -1.16 -5.72 -20.62
CA ALA A 168 -1.85 -6.07 -21.90
C ALA A 168 -1.10 -5.64 -23.20
N TYR A 169 0.17 -5.21 -23.17
CA TYR A 169 0.85 -4.84 -24.43
C TYR A 169 1.65 -5.99 -25.02
N LEU A 170 0.98 -6.86 -25.78
CA LEU A 170 1.66 -7.73 -26.74
C LEU A 170 0.89 -8.06 -28.02
N ARG A 171 -0.10 -7.26 -28.46
CA ARG A 171 -0.75 -7.59 -29.75
C ARG A 171 -1.05 -6.54 -30.81
N THR A 172 -1.07 -5.23 -30.55
CA THR A 172 -1.54 -4.31 -31.62
C THR A 172 -0.91 -2.91 -31.68
N GLY A 173 0.25 -2.66 -31.05
CA GLY A 173 0.77 -1.29 -30.86
C GLY A 173 2.03 -0.85 -31.62
N LEU A 174 2.67 -1.69 -32.46
CA LEU A 174 3.95 -1.34 -33.10
C LEU A 174 3.84 -0.66 -34.47
N ALA A 175 2.64 -0.49 -35.02
CA ALA A 175 2.49 0.07 -36.37
C ALA A 175 2.39 1.60 -36.45
N TRP A 176 2.07 2.30 -35.35
CA TRP A 176 1.74 3.74 -35.38
C TRP A 176 2.83 4.68 -34.87
N PHE A 177 3.94 4.18 -34.34
CA PHE A 177 4.98 5.01 -33.71
C PHE A 177 6.35 4.95 -34.39
N MET A 178 6.41 4.53 -35.66
CA MET A 178 7.66 4.41 -36.41
C MET A 178 7.74 5.29 -37.68
N SER A 179 6.81 6.23 -37.92
CA SER A 179 6.83 6.96 -39.20
C SER A 179 7.55 8.29 -39.26
N ASP A 180 7.99 8.95 -38.16
CA ASP A 180 8.39 10.36 -38.35
C ASP A 180 9.41 11.04 -37.42
N VAL A 181 10.40 10.33 -36.86
CA VAL A 181 11.65 11.01 -36.42
C VAL A 181 12.86 10.14 -36.70
N THR A 182 13.60 10.51 -37.74
CA THR A 182 14.85 9.91 -38.20
C THR A 182 16.07 10.39 -37.41
N MET A 183 16.91 9.42 -37.05
CA MET A 183 18.37 9.50 -36.94
C MET A 183 18.98 10.51 -35.95
N SER A 184 19.12 10.05 -34.70
CA SER A 184 20.38 10.18 -33.96
C SER A 184 20.62 8.85 -33.25
N GLU A 185 21.86 8.38 -33.25
CA GLU A 185 22.32 7.00 -33.01
C GLU A 185 21.54 6.24 -31.92
N ARG A 186 20.56 5.42 -32.36
CA ARG A 186 19.96 4.40 -31.50
C ARG A 186 21.02 3.34 -31.19
N PRO A 187 21.26 2.96 -29.93
CA PRO A 187 22.06 1.78 -29.64
C PRO A 187 21.44 0.59 -30.37
N ASP A 188 22.28 -0.18 -31.07
CA ASP A 188 21.83 -1.28 -31.92
C ASP A 188 20.94 -2.21 -31.10
N ILE A 189 19.66 -2.26 -31.46
CA ILE A 189 18.64 -3.04 -30.77
C ILE A 189 19.07 -4.51 -30.72
N SER A 190 19.82 -4.94 -31.74
CA SER A 190 20.45 -6.25 -31.84
C SER A 190 21.43 -6.52 -30.69
N GLU A 191 22.21 -5.53 -30.26
CA GLU A 191 23.16 -5.64 -29.15
C GLU A 191 22.44 -5.64 -27.78
N LEU A 192 21.37 -4.85 -27.64
CA LEU A 192 20.52 -4.84 -26.45
C LEU A 192 19.75 -6.16 -26.29
N GLU A 193 19.18 -6.69 -27.36
CA GLU A 193 18.52 -7.99 -27.39
C GLU A 193 19.50 -9.13 -27.12
N SER A 194 20.74 -9.06 -27.65
CA SER A 194 21.76 -10.06 -27.35
C SER A 194 22.17 -10.02 -25.88
N LYS A 195 22.35 -8.82 -25.30
CA LYS A 195 22.66 -8.65 -23.86
C LYS A 195 21.52 -9.09 -22.96
N LEU A 196 20.27 -8.83 -23.33
CA LEU A 196 19.10 -9.30 -22.58
C LEU A 196 19.00 -10.82 -22.64
N SER A 197 19.24 -11.42 -23.81
CA SER A 197 19.32 -12.87 -23.98
C SER A 197 20.45 -13.49 -23.12
N GLU A 198 21.62 -12.85 -23.08
CA GLU A 198 22.74 -13.28 -22.25
C GLU A 198 22.42 -13.19 -20.76
N GLN A 199 21.81 -12.09 -20.30
CA GLN A 199 21.33 -11.93 -18.92
C GLN A 199 20.27 -12.96 -18.55
N SER A 200 19.31 -13.21 -19.45
CA SER A 200 18.25 -14.20 -19.24
C SER A 200 18.83 -15.62 -19.12
N LYS A 201 19.86 -15.93 -19.91
CA LYS A 201 20.59 -17.19 -19.83
C LYS A 201 21.40 -17.32 -18.53
N ILE A 202 22.00 -16.24 -18.04
CA ILE A 202 22.68 -16.20 -16.74
C ILE A 202 21.68 -16.44 -15.60
N LEU A 203 20.51 -15.80 -15.65
CA LEU A 203 19.42 -15.98 -14.68
C LEU A 203 18.95 -17.45 -14.64
N LEU A 204 18.73 -18.06 -15.80
CA LEU A 204 18.35 -19.47 -15.90
C LEU A 204 19.44 -20.40 -15.34
N ASN A 205 20.72 -20.08 -15.58
CA ASN A 205 21.83 -20.85 -15.02
C ASN A 205 21.90 -20.72 -13.49
N LEU A 206 21.71 -19.51 -12.97
CA LEU A 206 21.63 -19.23 -11.53
C LEU A 206 20.47 -19.99 -10.88
N HIS A 207 19.28 -19.92 -11.48
CA HIS A 207 18.11 -20.64 -10.99
C HIS A 207 18.38 -22.14 -10.94
N LYS A 208 18.92 -22.70 -12.03
CA LYS A 208 19.30 -24.12 -12.08
C LYS A 208 20.35 -24.49 -11.04
N LYS A 209 21.33 -23.62 -10.77
CA LYS A 209 22.33 -23.84 -9.71
C LYS A 209 21.72 -23.79 -8.31
N VAL A 210 20.78 -22.88 -8.07
CA VAL A 210 20.05 -22.78 -6.80
C VAL A 210 19.23 -24.05 -6.58
N ASP A 211 18.52 -24.54 -7.59
CA ASP A 211 17.77 -25.79 -7.53
C ASP A 211 18.69 -27.01 -7.33
N ASP A 212 19.82 -27.07 -8.01
CA ASP A 212 20.83 -28.14 -7.84
C ASP A 212 21.45 -28.11 -6.42
N LEU A 213 21.67 -26.92 -5.84
CA LEU A 213 22.20 -26.77 -4.48
C LEU A 213 21.15 -27.13 -3.43
N ALA A 214 19.91 -26.67 -3.62
CA ALA A 214 18.76 -26.98 -2.77
C ALA A 214 18.42 -28.48 -2.79
N SER A 215 18.57 -29.15 -3.93
CA SER A 215 18.32 -30.59 -4.05
C SER A 215 19.43 -31.47 -3.44
N LYS A 216 20.65 -30.95 -3.27
CA LYS A 216 21.82 -31.69 -2.75
C LYS A 216 22.03 -31.57 -1.25
N HIS A 217 21.42 -30.59 -0.58
CA HIS A 217 21.60 -30.36 0.86
C HIS A 217 20.24 -30.32 1.56
N ALA A 218 19.98 -31.32 2.41
CA ALA A 218 18.91 -31.21 3.40
C ALA A 218 19.30 -30.08 4.37
N TYR A 219 18.45 -29.08 4.51
CA TYR A 219 18.69 -27.92 5.36
C TYR A 219 19.17 -28.36 6.76
N ASN A 220 20.43 -28.04 7.08
CA ASN A 220 21.05 -28.35 8.36
C ASN A 220 21.27 -27.03 9.11
N PRO A 221 20.45 -26.68 10.10
CA PRO A 221 20.51 -25.40 10.79
C PRO A 221 21.81 -25.17 11.59
N ASP A 222 22.64 -26.21 11.75
CA ASP A 222 23.91 -26.16 12.50
C ASP A 222 25.16 -26.08 11.59
N GLU A 223 24.99 -25.99 10.27
CA GLU A 223 26.11 -25.88 9.32
C GLU A 223 26.55 -24.42 9.15
N GLU A 224 27.87 -24.16 9.15
CA GLU A 224 28.42 -22.80 9.12
C GLU A 224 28.36 -22.21 7.70
N TYR A 225 27.22 -21.61 7.33
CA TYR A 225 26.96 -21.04 6.00
C TYR A 225 27.67 -19.70 5.71
N ALA A 226 28.57 -19.24 6.59
CA ALA A 226 29.18 -17.91 6.50
C ALA A 226 29.94 -17.66 5.19
N GLU A 227 30.61 -18.68 4.65
CA GLU A 227 31.33 -18.57 3.38
C GLU A 227 30.39 -18.48 2.18
N VAL A 228 29.31 -19.27 2.19
CA VAL A 228 28.29 -19.29 1.13
C VAL A 228 27.47 -18.00 1.14
N GLU A 229 27.11 -17.51 2.32
CA GLU A 229 26.43 -16.22 2.49
C GLU A 229 27.31 -15.05 2.00
N SER A 230 28.61 -15.09 2.29
CA SER A 230 29.58 -14.10 1.82
C SER A 230 29.66 -14.07 0.28
N GLN A 231 29.74 -15.25 -0.36
CA GLN A 231 29.73 -15.36 -1.82
C GLN A 231 28.42 -14.86 -2.44
N LEU A 232 27.27 -15.19 -1.83
CA LEU A 232 25.96 -14.72 -2.29
C LEU A 232 25.84 -13.20 -2.18
N ARG A 233 26.31 -12.61 -1.07
CA ARG A 233 26.37 -11.15 -0.88
C ARG A 233 27.26 -10.47 -1.92
N ALA A 234 28.43 -11.04 -2.21
CA ALA A 234 29.32 -10.50 -3.24
C ALA A 234 28.66 -10.51 -4.63
N HIS A 235 27.95 -11.59 -4.98
CA HIS A 235 27.19 -11.67 -6.24
C HIS A 235 26.04 -10.67 -6.31
N LEU A 236 25.25 -10.53 -5.24
CA LEU A 236 24.17 -9.53 -5.17
C LEU A 236 24.70 -8.10 -5.29
N GLN A 237 25.82 -7.80 -4.64
CA GLN A 237 26.45 -6.49 -4.73
C GLN A 237 26.96 -6.21 -6.15
N SER A 238 27.55 -7.21 -6.82
CA SER A 238 27.95 -7.10 -8.22
C SER A 238 26.76 -6.82 -9.13
N PHE A 239 25.66 -7.57 -8.99
CA PHE A 239 24.43 -7.37 -9.76
C PHE A 239 23.85 -5.96 -9.56
N LEU A 240 23.78 -5.48 -8.32
CA LEU A 240 23.28 -4.13 -8.01
C LEU A 240 24.16 -3.04 -8.62
N GLN A 241 25.49 -3.23 -8.66
CA GLN A 241 26.40 -2.30 -9.32
C GLN A 241 26.22 -2.29 -10.84
N THR A 242 25.99 -3.45 -11.46
CA THR A 242 25.66 -3.55 -12.88
C THR A 242 24.34 -2.86 -13.20
N ALA A 243 23.30 -3.09 -12.37
CA ALA A 243 22.00 -2.44 -12.53
C ALA A 243 22.07 -0.91 -12.37
N LYS A 244 22.88 -0.41 -11.42
CA LYS A 244 23.13 1.03 -11.26
C LYS A 244 23.88 1.61 -12.46
N THR A 245 24.88 0.91 -12.97
CA THR A 245 25.61 1.32 -14.18
C THR A 245 24.67 1.37 -15.39
N PHE A 246 23.81 0.36 -15.54
CA PHE A 246 22.79 0.34 -16.59
C PHE A 246 21.82 1.52 -16.46
N ASN A 247 21.34 1.79 -15.24
CA ASN A 247 20.44 2.91 -14.99
C ASN A 247 21.11 4.25 -15.28
N LEU A 248 22.37 4.44 -14.89
CA LEU A 248 23.15 5.65 -15.17
C LEU A 248 23.38 5.87 -16.67
N ILE A 249 23.66 4.81 -17.43
CA ILE A 249 23.74 4.87 -18.89
C ILE A 249 22.37 5.27 -19.46
N TYR A 250 21.31 4.60 -19.02
CA TYR A 250 19.94 4.88 -19.47
C TYR A 250 19.48 6.32 -19.17
N THR A 251 19.85 6.89 -18.02
CA THR A 251 19.50 8.28 -17.68
C THR A 251 20.36 9.31 -18.41
N LYS A 252 21.63 9.00 -18.71
CA LYS A 252 22.48 9.89 -19.52
C LYS A 252 22.01 9.95 -20.98
N GLU A 253 21.54 8.83 -21.52
CA GLU A 253 21.01 8.74 -22.89
C GLU A 253 19.60 9.36 -23.05
N LEU A 254 18.85 9.55 -21.96
CA LEU A 254 17.55 10.24 -21.98
C LEU A 254 17.67 11.77 -21.90
N HIS A 255 18.86 12.30 -21.62
CA HIS A 255 19.12 13.74 -21.45
C HIS A 255 20.23 14.29 -22.36
N ALA A 256 20.71 13.48 -23.32
CA ALA A 256 21.55 13.90 -24.43
C ALA A 256 20.70 14.04 -25.71
#